data_AF-W9SDY1-F1
#
_entry.id   AF-W9SDY1-F1
#
_cell.length_a   1.000
_cell.length_b   1.000
_cell.length_c   1.000
_cell.angle_alpha   90.00
_cell.angle_beta   90.00
_cell.angle_gamma   90.00
#
_symmetry.space_group_name_H-M   'P 1'
#
loop_
_entity.id
_entity.type
_entity.pdbx_description
1 polymer ?
#
loop_
_entity_poly.entity_id
_entity_poly.type
_entity_poly.pdbx_seq_one_letter_code
_entity_poly.pdbx_strand_id
1 'polypeptide(L)' 'MASHIVGYPRMGLKRELKFVLESFWDGKSSADDLKKVAADLRSSIWKQMANAGIKYIPSNTFSYYD' A
#
# COMPACT_ATOMS: atom_id res chain seq x y z
N MET A 1 -13.06 -24.76 -0.61
CA MET A 1 -12.92 -23.79 0.50
C MET A 1 -12.35 -22.50 -0.08
N ALA A 2 -12.92 -21.32 0.20
CA ALA A 2 -12.36 -20.04 -0.25
C ALA A 2 -11.63 -19.37 0.92
N SER A 3 -10.40 -18.92 0.70
CA SER A 3 -9.61 -18.20 1.70
C SER A 3 -9.84 -16.69 1.61
N HIS A 4 -9.96 -16.02 2.76
CA HIS A 4 -10.14 -14.58 2.88
C HIS A 4 -9.06 -14.01 3.78
N ILE A 5 -8.58 -12.79 3.47
CA ILE A 5 -7.68 -12.04 4.35
C ILE A 5 -8.31 -10.70 4.73
N VAL A 6 -8.17 -10.32 5.99
CA VAL A 6 -8.80 -9.09 6.52
C VAL A 6 -7.96 -7.83 6.31
N GLY A 7 -6.71 -7.98 5.88
CA GLY A 7 -5.81 -6.88 5.58
C GLY A 7 -4.45 -7.33 5.06
N TYR A 8 -3.63 -6.37 4.65
CA TYR A 8 -2.30 -6.62 4.12
C TYR A 8 -1.33 -5.48 4.54
N PRO A 9 -0.06 -5.78 4.86
CA PRO A 9 0.92 -4.75 5.21
C PRO A 9 1.09 -3.69 4.12
N ARG A 10 0.83 -2.43 4.47
CA ARG A 10 0.88 -1.27 3.56
C ARG A 10 2.27 -0.69 3.31
N MET A 11 3.27 -1.08 4.09
CA MET A 11 4.59 -0.43 4.10
C MET A 11 5.36 -0.61 2.79
N GLY A 12 5.06 -1.66 2.03
CA GLY A 12 5.86 -2.09 0.89
C GLY A 12 7.12 -2.85 1.31
N LEU A 13 7.73 -3.58 0.38
CA LEU A 13 8.86 -4.48 0.65
C LEU A 13 10.10 -3.73 1.14
N LYS A 14 10.28 -2.48 0.73
CA LYS A 14 11.43 -1.64 1.09
C LYS A 14 11.04 -0.48 1.99
N ARG A 15 9.86 -0.52 2.62
CA ARG A 15 9.30 0.56 3.44
C ARG A 15 9.08 1.85 2.64
N GLU A 16 8.68 1.71 1.38
CA GLU A 16 8.42 2.81 0.44
C GLU A 16 7.46 3.84 1.04
N LEU A 17 6.41 3.38 1.73
CA LEU A 17 5.43 4.25 2.37
C LEU A 17 6.06 5.11 3.48
N LYS A 18 6.95 4.54 4.29
CA LYS A 18 7.66 5.27 5.35
C LYS A 18 8.45 6.43 4.76
N PHE A 19 9.29 6.14 3.76
CA PHE A 19 10.21 7.13 3.23
C PHE A 19 9.49 8.27 2.50
N VAL A 20 8.46 7.96 1.71
CA VAL A 20 7.70 9.02 1.03
C VAL A 20 6.88 9.88 2.00
N LEU A 21 6.37 9.27 3.08
CA LEU A 21 5.61 9.99 4.11
C LEU A 21 6.51 10.89 4.95
N GLU A 22 7.67 10.40 5.38
CA GLU A 22 8.65 11.20 6.10
C GLU A 22 9.20 12.33 5.22
N SER A 23 9.48 12.05 3.94
CA SER A 23 9.87 13.08 2.98
C SER A 23 8.79 14.15 2.79
N PHE A 24 7.51 13.76 2.83
CA PHE A 24 6.40 14.70 2.71
C PHE A 24 6.30 15.61 3.95
N TRP A 25 6.46 15.04 5.16
CA TRP A 25 6.48 15.84 6.39
C TRP A 25 7.68 16.76 6.50
N ASP A 26 8.82 16.34 5.97
CA ASP A 26 10.06 17.14 5.92
C ASP A 26 10.05 18.17 4.77
N GLY A 27 8.93 18.30 4.04
CA GLY A 27 8.76 19.25 2.93
C GLY A 27 9.63 18.96 1.70
N LYS A 28 10.24 17.77 1.62
CA LYS A 28 11.15 17.35 0.54
C LYS A 28 10.43 16.72 -0.64
N SER A 29 9.18 16.29 -0.48
CA SER A 29 8.34 15.76 -1.54
C SER A 29 6.94 16.38 -1.54
N SER A 30 6.29 16.37 -2.70
CA SER A 30 4.94 16.90 -2.85
C SER A 30 3.87 15.92 -2.38
N ALA A 31 2.66 16.43 -2.16
CA ALA A 31 1.49 15.58 -1.91
C ALA A 31 1.18 14.64 -3.08
N ASP A 32 1.53 15.04 -4.31
CA ASP A 32 1.32 14.21 -5.50
C ASP A 32 2.31 13.06 -5.58
N ASP A 33 3.57 13.27 -5.14
CA ASP A 33 4.55 12.20 -5.00
C ASP A 33 4.09 11.14 -3.99
N LEU A 34 3.58 11.60 -2.84
CA LEU A 34 3.00 10.73 -1.81
C LEU A 34 1.82 9.91 -2.35
N LYS A 35 0.89 10.57 -3.07
CA LYS A 35 -0.28 9.90 -3.66
C LYS A 35 0.14 8.87 -4.72
N LYS A 36 1.14 9.20 -5.55
CA LYS A 36 1.65 8.32 -6.60
C LYS A 36 2.26 7.05 -6.00
N VAL A 37 3.19 7.18 -5.06
CA VAL A 37 3.82 6.02 -4.40
C VAL A 37 2.77 5.16 -3.68
N ALA A 38 1.80 5.77 -3.00
CA ALA A 38 0.73 5.03 -2.35
C ALA A 38 -0.21 4.29 -3.33
N ALA A 39 -0.50 4.88 -4.50
CA ALA A 39 -1.30 4.22 -5.54
C ALA A 39 -0.55 3.02 -6.13
N ASP A 40 0.75 3.17 -6.40
CA ASP A 40 1.61 2.11 -6.91
C ASP A 40 1.72 0.95 -5.91
N LEU A 41 1.85 1.25 -4.61
CA LEU A 41 1.85 0.26 -3.53
C LEU A 41 0.54 -0.52 -3.48
N ARG A 42 -0.62 0.16 -3.48
CA ARG A 42 -1.93 -0.51 -3.48
C ARG A 42 -2.09 -1.44 -4.68
N SER A 43 -1.74 -0.95 -5.87
CA SER A 43 -1.80 -1.73 -7.12
C SER A 43 -0.91 -2.96 -7.07
N SER A 44 0.33 -2.83 -6.59
CA SER A 44 1.27 -3.94 -6.43
C SER A 44 0.75 -4.98 -5.44
N ILE A 45 0.24 -4.54 -4.29
CA ILE A 45 -0.31 -5.40 -3.24
C ILE A 45 -1.53 -6.19 -3.77
N TRP A 46 -2.46 -5.55 -4.46
CA TRP A 46 -3.61 -6.24 -5.06
C TRP A 46 -3.20 -7.27 -6.11
N LYS A 47 -2.23 -6.94 -6.97
CA LYS A 47 -1.68 -7.88 -7.95
C LYS A 47 -1.03 -9.08 -7.27
N GLN A 48 -0.25 -8.86 -6.21
CA GLN A 48 0.38 -9.95 -5.45
C GLN A 48 -0.67 -10.88 -4.82
N MET A 49 -1.72 -10.32 -4.20
CA MET A 49 -2.81 -11.12 -3.63
C MET A 49 -3.58 -11.90 -4.70
N ALA A 50 -3.89 -11.28 -5.83
CA ALA A 50 -4.55 -11.94 -6.95
C ALA A 50 -3.69 -13.10 -7.50
N ASN A 51 -2.39 -12.87 -7.68
CA ASN A 51 -1.44 -13.88 -8.15
C ASN A 51 -1.27 -15.03 -7.14
N ALA A 52 -1.44 -14.76 -5.84
CA ALA A 52 -1.44 -15.77 -4.79
C ALA A 52 -2.75 -16.57 -4.70
N GLY A 53 -3.73 -16.30 -5.58
CA GLY A 53 -5.01 -17.01 -5.63
C GLY A 53 -6.02 -16.56 -4.58
N ILE A 54 -5.83 -15.39 -3.96
CA ILE A 54 -6.77 -14.83 -2.99
C ILE A 54 -8.02 -14.35 -3.75
N LYS A 55 -9.14 -15.01 -3.49
CA LYS A 55 -10.42 -14.73 -4.16
C LYS A 55 -11.08 -13.42 -3.69
N TYR A 56 -10.93 -13.10 -2.39
CA TYR A 56 -11.51 -11.91 -1.78
C TYR A 56 -10.40 -11.00 -1.29
N ILE A 57 -10.14 -9.95 -2.07
CA ILE A 57 -9.07 -8.99 -1.81
C ILE A 57 -9.67 -7.84 -0.99
N PRO A 58 -9.15 -7.57 0.22
CA PRO A 58 -9.64 -6.48 1.05
C PRO A 58 -9.30 -5.12 0.42
N SER A 59 -10.22 -4.18 0.61
CA SER A 59 -10.05 -2.78 0.27
C SER A 59 -10.17 -1.92 1.53
N ASN A 60 -9.74 -0.66 1.45
CA ASN A 60 -9.74 0.29 2.57
C ASN A 60 -8.87 -0.09 3.78
N THR A 61 -8.04 -1.14 3.68
CA THR A 61 -7.04 -1.50 4.70
C THR A 61 -5.73 -0.74 4.53
N PHE A 62 -5.59 0.01 3.44
CA PHE A 62 -4.46 0.90 3.21
C PHE A 62 -4.76 2.25 3.87
N SER A 63 -3.78 2.78 4.60
CA SER A 63 -3.82 4.11 5.16
C SER A 63 -2.47 4.78 4.97
N TYR A 64 -2.41 6.10 5.02
CA TYR A 64 -1.14 6.82 5.02
C TYR A 64 -0.48 6.84 6.41
N TYR A 65 -1.27 6.76 7.49
CA TYR A 65 -0.76 6.95 8.85
C TYR A 65 -1.13 5.82 9.81
N ASP A 66 -2.43 5.63 10.09
CA ASP A 66 -2.98 4.57 10.95
C ASP A 66 -3.85 3.63 10.12
#